data_AF-A0A1F9G5L3-F1
#
_entry.id   AF-A0A1F9G5L3-F1
#
_cell.length_a   1.000
_cell.length_b   1.000
_cell.length_c   1.000
_cell.angle_alpha   90.00
_cell.angle_beta   90.00
_cell.angle_gamma   90.00
#
_symmetry.space_group_name_H-M   'P 1'
#
loop_
_entity.id
_entity.type
_entity.pdbx_description
1 polymer ?
#
loop_
_entity_poly.entity_id
_entity_poly.type
_entity_poly.pdbx_seq_one_letter_code
_entity_poly.pdbx_strand_id
1 'polypeptide(L)' 'MSGMTLFHELRATLPEVAATMIFLAGDQDRPDHRRFLAASGCPCIPKPFSSVTLLAAIRARLGG' A
#
# COMPACT_ATOMS: atom_id res chain seq x y z
N MET A 1 -1.47 12.04 -10.40
CA MET A 1 -1.97 10.67 -10.20
C MET A 1 -1.78 10.28 -8.73
N SER A 2 -2.79 9.69 -8.08
CA SER A 2 -2.68 9.22 -6.69
C SER A 2 -2.25 7.75 -6.63
N GLY A 3 -1.70 7.30 -5.50
CA GLY A 3 -1.37 5.89 -5.30
C GLY A 3 -2.59 4.96 -5.42
N MET A 4 -3.79 5.44 -5.08
CA MET A 4 -5.04 4.70 -5.28
C MET A 4 -5.36 4.51 -6.77
N THR A 5 -5.17 5.56 -7.58
CA THR A 5 -5.39 5.50 -9.04
C THR A 5 -4.45 4.48 -9.66
N LEU A 6 -3.15 4.56 -9.31
CA LEU A 6 -2.13 3.61 -9.78
C LEU A 6 -2.46 2.16 -9.38
N PHE A 7 -2.91 1.92 -8.15
CA PHE A 7 -3.31 0.58 -7.73
C PHE A 7 -4.49 0.04 -8.52
N HIS A 8 -5.49 0.86 -8.84
CA HIS A 8 -6.62 0.42 -9.67
C HIS A 8 -6.18 0.08 -11.09
N GLU A 9 -5.32 0.90 -11.70
CA GLU A 9 -4.76 0.64 -13.03
C GLU A 9 -3.91 -0.65 -13.04
N LEU A 10 -3.03 -0.82 -12.05
CA LEU A 10 -2.22 -2.02 -11.91
C LEU A 10 -3.09 -3.25 -11.63
N ARG A 11 -4.11 -3.15 -10.77
CA ARG A 11 -5.00 -4.29 -10.50
C ARG A 11 -5.77 -4.75 -11.75
N ALA A 12 -6.06 -3.84 -12.67
CA ALA A 12 -6.74 -4.15 -13.93
C ALA A 12 -5.79 -4.71 -15.01
N THR A 13 -4.51 -4.33 -14.99
CA THR A 13 -3.56 -4.65 -16.07
C THR A 13 -2.50 -5.67 -15.68
N LEU A 14 -2.03 -5.62 -14.44
CA LEU A 14 -0.93 -6.40 -13.87
C LEU A 14 -1.25 -6.75 -12.39
N PRO A 15 -2.24 -7.63 -12.14
CA PRO A 15 -2.74 -7.93 -10.79
C PRO A 15 -1.65 -8.48 -9.86
N GLU A 16 -0.66 -9.21 -10.39
CA GLU A 16 0.51 -9.68 -9.65
C GLU A 16 1.38 -8.53 -9.14
N VAL A 17 1.56 -7.47 -9.93
CA VAL A 17 2.30 -6.27 -9.51
C VAL A 17 1.50 -5.51 -8.46
N ALA A 18 0.19 -5.32 -8.68
CA ALA A 18 -0.70 -4.67 -7.72
C ALA A 18 -0.68 -5.36 -6.35
N ALA A 19 -0.62 -6.70 -6.33
CA ALA A 19 -0.55 -7.46 -5.10
C ALA A 19 0.71 -7.12 -4.28
N THR A 20 1.85 -6.80 -4.92
CA THR A 20 3.12 -6.49 -4.23
C THR A 20 3.18 -5.08 -3.64
N MET A 21 2.18 -4.24 -3.89
CA MET A 21 2.21 -2.85 -3.43
C MET A 21 2.14 -2.71 -1.91
N ILE A 22 2.85 -1.71 -1.39
CA ILE A 22 2.81 -1.26 0.00
C ILE A 22 2.44 0.22 -0.01
N PHE A 23 1.40 0.59 0.73
CA PHE A 23 0.96 1.98 0.85
C PHE A 23 1.70 2.70 1.97
N LEU A 24 2.02 3.97 1.75
CA LEU A 24 2.61 4.87 2.74
C LEU A 24 1.63 6.00 3.03
N ALA A 25 0.87 5.90 4.13
CA ALA A 25 -0.19 6.84 4.45
C ALA A 25 0.27 7.88 5.48
N GLY A 26 0.31 9.16 5.09
CA GLY A 26 0.64 10.26 6.00
C GLY A 26 -0.53 10.98 6.63
N ASP A 27 -1.74 10.72 6.13
CA ASP A 27 -2.96 11.34 6.63
C ASP A 27 -4.04 10.26 6.71
N GLN A 28 -4.05 9.55 7.85
CA GLN A 28 -4.94 8.41 8.07
C GLN A 28 -6.38 8.86 8.36
N ASP A 29 -6.62 10.16 8.54
CA ASP A 29 -7.90 10.67 9.02
C ASP A 29 -8.94 10.92 7.93
N ARG A 30 -8.56 10.79 6.65
CA ARG A 30 -9.56 10.79 5.56
C ARG A 30 -10.29 9.43 5.53
N PRO A 31 -11.60 9.38 5.79
CA PRO A 31 -12.37 8.11 5.85
C PRO A 31 -12.24 7.28 4.58
N ASP A 32 -12.17 7.95 3.42
CA ASP A 32 -12.04 7.31 2.11
C ASP A 32 -10.72 6.55 1.96
N HIS A 33 -9.63 7.05 2.55
CA HIS A 33 -8.34 6.37 2.54
C HIS A 33 -8.37 5.11 3.38
N ARG A 34 -8.95 5.16 4.59
CA ARG A 34 -9.10 3.97 5.45
C ARG A 34 -9.92 2.88 4.76
N ARG A 35 -11.04 3.26 4.13
CA ARG A 35 -11.90 2.31 3.40
C ARG A 35 -11.17 1.69 2.21
N PHE A 36 -10.43 2.50 1.45
CA PHE A 36 -9.64 1.99 0.34
C PHE A 36 -8.54 1.03 0.80
N LEU A 37 -7.77 1.38 1.84
CA LEU A 37 -6.68 0.54 2.34
C LEU A 37 -7.19 -0.80 2.88
N ALA A 38 -8.36 -0.79 3.55
CA ALA A 38 -9.01 -2.03 3.97
C ALA A 38 -9.45 -2.88 2.77
N ALA A 39 -9.96 -2.25 1.71
CA ALA A 39 -10.44 -2.95 0.51
C ALA A 39 -9.32 -3.41 -0.45
N SER A 40 -8.15 -2.76 -0.42
CA SER A 40 -7.02 -3.12 -1.27
C SER A 40 -6.34 -4.42 -0.80
N GLY A 41 -6.41 -4.72 0.50
CA GLY A 41 -5.68 -5.83 1.11
C GLY A 41 -4.16 -5.63 1.14
N CYS A 42 -3.68 -4.46 0.72
CA CYS A 42 -2.26 -4.13 0.71
C CYS A 42 -1.80 -3.66 2.09
N PRO A 43 -0.57 -4.02 2.51
CA PRO A 43 0.03 -3.45 3.70
C PRO A 43 0.10 -1.92 3.61
N CYS A 44 -0.14 -1.25 4.73
CA CYS A 44 -0.02 0.19 4.86
C CYS A 44 0.90 0.57 6.02
N ILE A 45 1.84 1.47 5.76
CA ILE A 45 2.76 2.02 6.75
C ILE A 45 2.37 3.48 7.03
N PRO A 46 2.10 3.86 8.30
CA PRO A 46 1.89 5.25 8.69
C PRO A 46 3.14 6.09 8.42
N LYS A 47 2.98 7.36 8.02
CA LYS A 47 4.05 8.35 8.15
C LYS A 47 3.93 9.09 9.49
N PRO A 48 5.05 9.49 10.10
CA PRO A 48 6.42 9.16 9.70
C PRO A 48 6.77 7.69 9.99
N PHE A 49 7.63 7.11 9.15
CA PHE A 49 8.16 5.75 9.34
C PHE A 49 9.69 5.75 9.30
N SER A 50 10.29 4.72 9.90
CA SER A 50 11.73 4.48 9.81
C SER A 50 12.08 3.59 8.62
N SER A 51 13.33 3.65 8.17
CA SER A 51 13.87 2.71 7.17
C SER A 51 13.79 1.25 7.63
N VAL A 52 13.93 1.00 8.94
CA VAL A 52 13.80 -0.34 9.54
C VAL A 52 12.38 -0.87 9.34
N THR A 53 11.36 -0.05 9.63
CA THR A 53 9.95 -0.42 9.44
C THR A 53 9.63 -0.69 7.97
N LEU A 54 10.15 0.14 7.05
CA LEU A 54 9.96 -0.06 5.61
C LEU A 54 10.62 -1.35 5.11
N LEU A 55 11.86 -1.62 5.51
CA LEU A 55 12.58 -2.84 5.12
C LEU A 55 11.89 -4.10 5.64
N ALA A 56 11.35 -4.07 6.87
CA ALA A 56 10.58 -5.17 7.42
C ALA A 56 9.34 -5.47 6.57
N ALA A 57 8.59 -4.44 6.17
CA ALA A 57 7.41 -4.59 5.33
C ALA A 57 7.74 -5.13 3.93
N ILE A 58 8.84 -4.66 3.32
CA ILE A 58 9.31 -5.17 2.03
C ILE A 58 9.68 -6.65 2.13
N ARG A 59 10.45 -7.04 3.16
CA ARG A 59 10.85 -8.44 3.39
C ARG A 59 9.64 -9.35 3.58
N ALA A 60 8.66 -8.92 4.38
CA ALA A 60 7.43 -9.67 4.58
C ALA A 60 6.65 -9.88 3.27
N ARG A 61 6.74 -8.94 2.32
CA ARG A 61 6.02 -9.02 1.05
C ARG A 61 6.72 -9.88 0.00
N LEU A 62 8.06 -9.91 0.01
CA LEU A 62 8.89 -10.69 -0.92
C LEU A 62 9.14 -12.14 -0.47
N GLY A 63 9.00 -12.42 0.83
CA GLY A 63 9.24 -13.75 1.43
C GLY A 63 7.99 -14.61 1.62
N GLY A 64 6.91 -14.32 0.89
CA GLY A 64 5.67 -15.11 0.87
C GLY A 64 5.53 -15.90 -0.42
#